data_AF-A0A2A6CWV8-F1
#
_entry.id   AF-A0A2A6CWV8-F1
#
_cell.length_a   1.000
_cell.length_b   1.000
_cell.length_c   1.000
_cell.angle_alpha   90.00
_cell.angle_beta   90.00
_cell.angle_gamma   90.00
#
_symmetry.space_group_name_H-M   'P 1'
#
loop_
_entity.id
_entity.type
_entity.pdbx_description
1 polymer ?
#
loop_
_entity_poly.entity_id
_entity_poly.type
_entity_poly.pdbx_seq_one_letter_code
_entity_poly.pdbx_strand_id
1 'polypeptide(L)'
;MGSKQAVSSCAGVMSRRATLFNADILDCKIIMHSSLLLVLLITVAVNAQTWTGWVDTVNPPCSATCGMCGVKVVATRTCSQLGKCSGAAQRYEECGSKMCPFKGGKPGKTCCSGYTKGLLPNGQGFECVARKAEMDRKTNLSLLYLFQILVVMHSSLILIPLIVVTVAAQQWTTWTPTPNSACSATCGMCGVQVIATRTCPVLGKCSGPSQQYGECGAALCPFPTPTCCTGYVKGNIAGGGFECVPRKEIMDAKTKLT
;
A
#
# COMPACT_ATOMS: atom_id res chain seq x y z
N MET A 1 44.84 -39.78 31.01
CA MET A 1 44.25 -39.48 29.68
C MET A 1 43.90 -38.00 29.67
N GLY A 2 44.66 -37.06 29.14
CA GLY A 2 45.70 -37.12 28.12
C GLY A 2 45.21 -36.32 26.90
N SER A 3 45.46 -35.01 26.87
CA SER A 3 45.72 -34.20 25.66
C SER A 3 46.10 -32.76 26.04
N LYS A 4 47.40 -32.51 26.13
CA LYS A 4 48.06 -31.21 25.93
C LYS A 4 48.45 -31.14 24.46
N GLN A 5 48.39 -29.95 23.85
CA GLN A 5 49.19 -29.46 22.71
C GLN A 5 48.56 -28.12 22.24
N ALA A 6 49.25 -27.11 21.73
CA ALA A 6 50.67 -26.80 21.62
C ALA A 6 50.76 -25.29 21.33
N VAL A 7 51.74 -24.63 21.94
CA VAL A 7 52.14 -23.26 21.63
C VAL A 7 53.09 -23.34 20.44
N SER A 8 52.77 -22.66 19.34
CA SER A 8 53.64 -22.58 18.17
C SER A 8 54.46 -21.30 18.22
N SER A 9 55.76 -21.50 18.07
CA SER A 9 56.86 -20.54 18.13
C SER A 9 57.12 -19.95 16.75
N CYS A 10 57.41 -18.65 16.70
CA CYS A 10 58.14 -18.04 15.58
C CYS A 10 59.27 -17.20 16.17
N ALA A 11 60.45 -17.83 16.23
CA ALA A 11 61.72 -17.18 16.45
C ALA A 11 62.63 -17.49 15.26
N GLY A 12 63.23 -16.45 14.69
CA GLY A 12 64.54 -16.54 14.04
C GLY A 12 64.60 -16.18 12.56
N VAL A 13 64.94 -14.92 12.27
CA VAL A 13 66.06 -14.60 11.36
C VAL A 13 66.77 -13.36 11.90
N MET A 14 67.96 -13.55 12.48
CA MET A 14 68.98 -12.51 12.62
C MET A 14 69.96 -12.64 11.45
N SER A 15 70.27 -11.54 10.75
CA SER A 15 71.55 -11.43 10.04
C SER A 15 72.02 -9.97 9.91
N ARG A 16 72.91 -9.61 10.84
CA ARG A 16 74.09 -8.73 10.75
C ARG A 16 73.99 -7.39 9.99
N ARG A 17 74.02 -6.29 10.74
CA ARG A 17 75.12 -5.29 10.71
C ARG A 17 75.05 -4.36 11.93
N ALA A 18 76.10 -4.39 12.76
CA ALA A 18 76.52 -3.26 13.59
C ALA A 18 77.03 -2.15 12.64
N THR A 19 76.97 -0.85 12.91
CA THR A 19 77.22 -0.12 14.15
C THR A 19 76.73 1.32 13.98
N LEU A 20 76.42 1.97 15.10
CA LEU A 20 76.52 3.41 15.40
C LEU A 20 75.25 4.29 15.40
N PHE A 21 75.16 4.97 16.55
CA PHE A 21 74.40 6.16 16.94
C PHE A 21 73.02 6.01 17.60
N ASN A 22 73.09 6.03 18.93
CA ASN A 22 72.16 6.59 19.91
C ASN A 22 71.13 7.59 19.35
N ALA A 23 69.86 7.27 19.55
CA ALA A 23 68.83 8.19 20.04
C ALA A 23 67.64 7.36 20.55
N ASP A 24 67.59 7.20 21.88
CA ASP A 24 66.39 7.28 22.74
C ASP A 24 65.08 6.71 22.16
N ILE A 25 64.70 5.47 22.45
CA ILE A 25 63.94 5.08 23.67
C ILE A 25 62.80 6.05 24.00
N LEU A 26 61.83 6.23 23.10
CA LEU A 26 60.52 6.77 23.48
C LEU A 26 59.32 6.28 22.64
N ASP A 27 59.38 5.09 22.04
CA ASP A 27 58.30 4.63 21.12
C ASP A 27 57.76 3.22 21.36
N CYS A 28 57.82 2.72 22.60
CA CYS A 28 57.24 1.40 22.91
C CYS A 28 56.42 1.33 24.20
N LYS A 29 55.87 2.47 24.64
CA LYS A 29 54.88 2.50 25.73
C LYS A 29 53.50 3.03 25.32
N ILE A 30 53.35 3.54 24.09
CA ILE A 30 52.09 4.12 23.59
C ILE A 30 51.28 3.11 22.73
N ILE A 31 51.80 1.92 22.41
CA ILE A 31 51.07 0.95 21.58
C ILE A 31 50.28 -0.09 22.40
N MET A 32 50.53 -0.21 23.72
CA MET A 32 49.77 -1.15 24.57
C MET A 32 48.63 -0.53 25.39
N HIS A 33 48.44 0.79 25.34
CA HIS A 33 47.26 1.44 25.93
C HIS A 33 46.18 1.83 24.90
N SER A 34 46.48 1.75 23.61
CA SER A 34 45.51 2.05 22.55
C SER A 34 44.61 0.85 22.22
N SER A 35 45.09 -0.37 22.46
CA SER A 35 44.32 -1.61 22.21
C SER A 35 43.36 -1.98 23.35
N LEU A 36 43.56 -1.47 24.58
CA LEU A 36 42.61 -1.66 25.69
C LEU A 36 41.50 -0.59 25.71
N LEU A 37 41.75 0.60 25.17
CA LEU A 37 40.72 1.63 25.01
C LEU A 37 39.78 1.38 23.81
N LEU A 38 40.22 0.60 22.82
CA LEU A 38 39.38 0.20 21.67
C LEU A 38 38.41 -0.96 22.00
N VAL A 39 38.62 -1.69 23.11
CA VAL A 39 37.71 -2.75 23.57
C VAL A 39 36.64 -2.22 24.54
N LEU A 40 36.78 -0.97 24.99
CA LEU A 40 35.80 -0.29 25.86
C LEU A 40 34.87 0.66 25.09
N LEU A 41 34.78 0.51 23.76
CA LEU A 41 33.84 1.26 22.92
C LEU A 41 32.59 0.41 22.64
N ILE A 42 31.53 0.71 23.40
CA ILE A 42 30.15 0.71 22.93
C ILE A 42 29.56 -0.69 22.67
N THR A 43 29.47 -1.54 23.71
CA THR A 43 28.26 -2.37 23.86
C THR A 43 27.13 -1.49 24.41
N VAL A 44 26.73 -0.48 23.62
CA VAL A 44 25.37 0.04 23.77
C VAL A 44 24.50 -1.07 23.23
N ALA A 45 24.04 -1.93 24.15
CA ALA A 45 22.90 -2.78 23.90
C ALA A 45 21.77 -1.82 23.50
N VAL A 46 21.65 -1.59 22.19
CA VAL A 46 20.48 -0.97 21.61
C VAL A 46 19.40 -1.97 21.97
N ASN A 47 18.72 -1.75 23.09
CA ASN A 47 17.47 -2.38 23.43
C ASN A 47 16.50 -1.86 22.37
N ALA A 48 16.64 -2.38 21.14
CA ALA A 48 15.76 -2.12 20.05
C ALA A 48 14.41 -2.59 20.56
N GLN A 49 13.52 -1.62 20.82
CA GLN A 49 12.19 -1.88 21.32
C GLN A 49 11.43 -2.53 20.17
N THR A 50 11.54 -3.85 20.10
CA THR A 50 10.96 -4.62 19.02
C THR A 50 9.53 -4.95 19.39
N TRP A 51 8.61 -4.54 18.51
CA TRP A 51 7.31 -5.19 18.44
C TRP A 51 7.49 -6.71 18.32
N THR A 52 6.61 -7.48 18.95
CA THR A 52 6.50 -8.91 18.61
C THR A 52 6.10 -9.07 17.14
N GLY A 53 6.29 -10.27 16.60
CA GLY A 53 5.65 -10.65 15.35
C GLY A 53 4.14 -10.41 15.40
N TRP A 54 3.54 -10.15 14.24
CA TRP A 54 2.10 -10.10 14.11
C TRP A 54 1.51 -11.48 14.36
N VAL A 55 0.50 -11.54 15.21
CA VAL A 55 -0.26 -12.77 15.48
C VAL A 55 -1.64 -12.61 14.88
N ASP A 56 -1.96 -13.45 13.90
CA ASP A 56 -3.26 -13.46 13.25
C ASP A 56 -4.35 -13.88 14.24
N THR A 57 -5.46 -13.17 14.23
CA THR A 57 -6.63 -13.49 15.04
C THR A 57 -7.51 -14.44 14.23
N VAL A 58 -7.71 -15.65 14.74
CA VAL A 58 -8.59 -16.64 14.09
C VAL A 58 -10.04 -16.29 14.38
N ASN A 59 -10.86 -16.12 13.33
CA ASN A 59 -12.29 -15.78 13.42
C ASN A 59 -12.61 -14.55 14.28
N PRO A 60 -12.03 -13.37 13.99
CA PRO A 60 -12.29 -12.19 14.80
C PRO A 60 -13.73 -11.72 14.61
N PRO A 61 -14.44 -11.37 15.70
CA PRO A 61 -15.80 -10.87 15.61
C PRO A 61 -15.82 -9.55 14.84
N CYS A 62 -16.82 -9.41 13.98
CA CYS A 62 -17.03 -8.18 13.23
C CYS A 62 -17.84 -7.19 14.07
N SER A 63 -17.41 -5.95 14.21
CA SER A 63 -18.11 -4.94 15.03
C SER A 63 -19.52 -4.61 14.53
N ALA A 64 -19.80 -4.83 13.24
CA ALA A 64 -21.14 -4.75 12.67
C ALA A 64 -21.34 -5.83 11.61
N THR A 65 -22.45 -6.56 11.67
CA THR A 65 -22.67 -7.73 10.81
C THR A 65 -23.13 -7.41 9.38
N CYS A 66 -23.36 -6.13 9.06
CA CYS A 66 -23.92 -5.71 7.78
C CYS A 66 -23.39 -4.35 7.31
N GLY A 67 -23.63 -4.07 6.03
CA GLY A 67 -23.46 -2.77 5.38
C GLY A 67 -22.02 -2.36 5.09
N MET A 68 -21.02 -3.24 5.27
CA MET A 68 -19.59 -2.87 5.33
C MET A 68 -19.31 -1.81 6.39
N CYS A 69 -20.07 -1.85 7.49
CA CYS A 69 -19.93 -0.93 8.61
C CYS A 69 -18.99 -1.46 9.69
N GLY A 70 -18.66 -2.76 9.61
CA GLY A 70 -17.91 -3.45 10.63
C GLY A 70 -16.41 -3.39 10.37
N VAL A 71 -15.64 -3.37 11.45
CA VAL A 71 -14.22 -3.65 11.43
C VAL A 71 -13.95 -4.84 12.35
N LYS A 72 -13.01 -5.69 11.95
CA LYS A 72 -12.53 -6.82 12.75
C LYS A 72 -11.01 -6.70 12.89
N VAL A 73 -10.49 -7.06 14.06
CA VAL A 73 -9.04 -7.07 14.30
C VAL A 73 -8.47 -8.37 13.72
N VAL A 74 -7.65 -8.27 12.68
CA VAL A 74 -7.11 -9.46 11.99
C VAL A 74 -5.74 -9.88 12.47
N ALA A 75 -4.98 -8.94 13.02
CA ALA A 75 -3.70 -9.25 13.63
C ALA A 75 -3.42 -8.30 14.79
N THR A 76 -2.80 -8.82 15.83
CA THR A 76 -2.36 -8.05 16.99
C THR A 76 -0.87 -8.28 17.20
N ARG A 77 -0.17 -7.27 17.70
CA ARG A 77 1.21 -7.37 18.16
C ARG A 77 1.34 -6.67 19.51
N THR A 78 2.27 -7.17 20.32
CA THR A 78 2.52 -6.62 21.66
C THR A 78 3.86 -5.90 21.65
N CYS A 79 3.95 -4.82 22.41
CA CYS A 79 5.22 -4.15 22.65
C CYS A 79 5.87 -4.72 23.90
N SER A 80 7.16 -5.06 23.83
CA SER A 80 7.92 -5.57 24.98
C SER A 80 8.03 -4.56 26.13
N GLN A 81 7.82 -3.26 25.86
CA GLN A 81 7.80 -2.19 26.86
C GLN A 81 6.61 -1.25 26.67
N LEU A 82 5.66 -1.25 27.61
CA LEU A 82 4.44 -0.46 27.54
C LEU A 82 4.76 1.04 27.28
N GLY A 83 4.17 1.61 26.23
CA GLY A 83 4.33 3.03 25.88
C GLY A 83 5.63 3.42 25.18
N LYS A 84 6.55 2.48 24.90
CA LYS A 84 7.82 2.77 24.20
C LYS A 84 7.79 2.50 22.69
N CYS A 85 6.89 1.62 22.22
CA CYS A 85 6.77 1.35 20.79
C CYS A 85 5.90 2.39 20.08
N SER A 86 6.33 2.82 18.89
CA SER A 86 5.54 3.66 17.99
C SER A 86 4.80 2.82 16.93
N GLY A 87 3.59 3.25 16.58
CA GLY A 87 2.71 2.63 15.56
C GLY A 87 1.53 1.83 16.13
N ALA A 88 0.69 1.31 15.23
CA ALA A 88 -0.53 0.59 15.62
C ALA A 88 -0.22 -0.79 16.23
N ALA A 89 -0.87 -1.13 17.34
CA ALA A 89 -0.79 -2.46 17.96
C ALA A 89 -1.71 -3.49 17.27
N GLN A 90 -2.71 -3.01 16.51
CA GLN A 90 -3.74 -3.82 15.87
C GLN A 90 -3.82 -3.48 14.37
N ARG A 91 -4.09 -4.50 13.57
CA ARG A 91 -4.51 -4.38 12.16
C ARG A 91 -5.99 -4.69 12.06
N TYR A 92 -6.69 -3.87 11.30
CA TYR A 92 -8.12 -3.99 11.08
C TYR A 92 -8.39 -4.35 9.62
N GLU A 93 -9.43 -5.15 9.41
CA GLU A 93 -10.07 -5.32 8.12
C GLU A 93 -11.54 -4.95 8.24
N GLU A 94 -12.09 -4.48 7.13
CA GLU A 94 -13.53 -4.24 7.01
C GLU A 94 -14.28 -5.56 6.89
N CYS A 95 -15.50 -5.57 7.40
CA CYS A 95 -16.34 -6.75 7.43
C CYS A 95 -17.83 -6.39 7.41
N GLY A 96 -18.68 -7.42 7.24
CA GLY A 96 -20.13 -7.24 7.12
C GLY A 96 -20.57 -6.89 5.70
N SER A 97 -20.07 -7.58 4.68
CA SER A 97 -20.38 -7.33 3.26
C SER A 97 -21.86 -7.43 2.88
N LYS A 98 -22.64 -8.19 3.67
CA LYS A 98 -24.09 -8.33 3.48
C LYS A 98 -24.79 -7.00 3.73
N MET A 99 -25.77 -6.67 2.89
CA MET A 99 -26.58 -5.47 3.06
C MET A 99 -27.31 -5.48 4.40
N CYS A 100 -27.42 -4.32 5.04
CA CYS A 100 -28.22 -4.21 6.26
C CYS A 100 -29.73 -4.37 5.95
N PRO A 101 -30.47 -5.09 6.80
CA PRO A 101 -31.92 -5.20 6.67
C PRO A 101 -32.58 -3.84 6.86
N PHE A 102 -33.66 -3.57 6.13
CA PHE A 102 -34.47 -2.37 6.30
C PHE A 102 -35.16 -2.42 7.67
N LYS A 103 -34.65 -1.68 8.66
CA LYS A 103 -35.37 -1.50 9.93
C LYS A 103 -36.50 -0.48 9.76
N GLY A 104 -37.74 -0.94 9.92
CA GLY A 104 -38.91 -0.07 10.13
C GLY A 104 -39.53 0.55 8.88
N GLY A 105 -39.44 -0.10 7.71
CA GLY A 105 -40.16 0.32 6.49
C GLY A 105 -39.72 1.66 5.87
N LYS A 106 -38.72 2.32 6.46
CA LYS A 106 -38.11 3.53 5.90
C LYS A 106 -36.93 3.15 5.00
N PRO A 107 -36.71 3.84 3.87
CA PRO A 107 -35.54 3.63 3.02
C PRO A 107 -34.27 4.09 3.74
N GLY A 108 -33.76 3.25 4.64
CA GLY A 108 -32.46 3.43 5.29
C GLY A 108 -31.32 3.08 4.34
N LYS A 109 -30.13 3.65 4.59
CA LYS A 109 -28.92 3.26 3.87
C LYS A 109 -28.59 1.81 4.17
N THR A 110 -28.57 0.97 3.14
CA THR A 110 -28.25 -0.46 3.23
C THR A 110 -26.76 -0.75 3.31
N CYS A 111 -25.93 0.22 2.91
CA CYS A 111 -24.48 0.21 2.98
C CYS A 111 -23.98 1.47 3.71
N CYS A 112 -22.86 1.34 4.41
CA CYS A 112 -22.19 2.43 5.11
C CYS A 112 -21.59 3.47 4.15
N SER A 113 -21.20 4.62 4.71
CA SER A 113 -20.51 5.67 3.97
C SER A 113 -19.24 5.12 3.31
N GLY A 114 -19.03 5.45 2.04
CA GLY A 114 -17.94 4.86 1.24
C GLY A 114 -18.32 3.59 0.49
N TYR A 115 -19.52 3.02 0.72
CA TYR A 115 -20.01 1.82 0.03
C TYR A 115 -21.31 2.09 -0.72
N THR A 116 -21.57 1.28 -1.75
CA THR A 116 -22.78 1.26 -2.59
C THR A 116 -23.22 -0.17 -2.81
N LYS A 117 -24.51 -0.34 -3.14
CA LYS A 117 -25.09 -1.63 -3.51
C LYS A 117 -24.51 -2.07 -4.86
N GLY A 118 -23.75 -3.17 -4.87
CA GLY A 118 -23.25 -3.84 -6.06
C GLY A 118 -23.97 -5.17 -6.30
N LEU A 119 -23.95 -5.64 -7.54
CA LEU A 119 -24.48 -6.96 -7.92
C LEU A 119 -23.36 -8.00 -7.81
N LEU A 120 -23.63 -9.14 -7.15
CA LEU A 120 -22.65 -10.24 -7.11
C LEU A 120 -22.39 -10.78 -8.53
N PRO A 121 -21.17 -11.25 -8.84
CA PRO A 121 -20.81 -11.74 -10.18
C PRO A 121 -21.67 -12.92 -10.66
N ASN A 122 -22.28 -13.67 -9.73
CA ASN A 122 -23.15 -14.80 -10.05
C ASN A 122 -24.63 -14.40 -10.24
N GLY A 123 -24.97 -13.11 -10.12
CA GLY A 123 -26.35 -12.61 -10.20
C GLY A 123 -27.26 -13.00 -9.02
N GLN A 124 -26.74 -13.72 -8.03
CA GLN A 124 -27.53 -14.29 -6.91
C GLN A 124 -27.78 -13.32 -5.74
N GLY A 125 -27.66 -12.01 -5.96
CA GLY A 125 -28.01 -11.02 -4.95
C GLY A 125 -27.19 -9.75 -5.02
N PHE A 126 -27.24 -9.01 -3.91
CA PHE A 126 -26.57 -7.72 -3.77
C PHE A 126 -25.66 -7.69 -2.55
N GLU A 127 -24.52 -7.03 -2.70
CA GLU A 127 -23.55 -6.81 -1.64
C GLU A 127 -23.12 -5.35 -1.57
N CYS A 128 -22.53 -4.93 -0.47
CA CYS A 128 -21.96 -3.59 -0.36
C CYS A 128 -20.55 -3.60 -0.95
N VAL A 129 -20.37 -2.91 -2.08
CA VAL A 129 -19.07 -2.71 -2.72
C VAL A 129 -18.56 -1.31 -2.40
N ALA A 130 -17.24 -1.15 -2.28
CA ALA A 130 -16.67 0.18 -2.11
C ALA A 130 -17.14 1.06 -3.27
N ARG A 131 -17.66 2.26 -2.96
CA ARG A 131 -17.82 3.31 -3.97
C ARG A 131 -16.44 3.49 -4.52
N LYS A 132 -16.27 3.15 -5.79
CA LYS A 132 -15.06 3.43 -6.53
C LYS A 132 -14.73 4.88 -6.21
N ALA A 133 -13.67 5.09 -5.43
CA ALA A 133 -13.09 6.41 -5.31
C ALA A 133 -12.52 6.62 -6.70
N GLU A 134 -13.32 7.18 -7.60
CA GLU A 134 -12.86 7.88 -8.78
C GLU A 134 -12.12 9.13 -8.26
N MET A 135 -11.02 8.89 -7.52
CA MET A 135 -10.03 9.90 -7.26
C MET A 135 -9.30 10.04 -8.58
N ASP A 136 -9.64 11.14 -9.24
CA ASP A 136 -8.78 11.99 -10.05
C ASP A 136 -7.31 11.86 -9.61
N ARG A 137 -6.63 10.81 -10.08
CA ARG A 137 -5.19 10.65 -9.98
C ARG A 137 -4.59 11.48 -11.11
N LYS A 138 -4.71 12.81 -11.01
CA LYS A 138 -3.77 13.72 -11.65
C LYS A 138 -2.38 13.39 -11.10
N THR A 139 -1.68 12.66 -11.93
CA THR A 139 -0.31 12.18 -11.84
C THR A 139 0.65 13.30 -11.43
N ASN A 140 0.93 13.42 -10.13
CA ASN A 140 2.17 14.03 -9.63
C ASN A 140 3.32 13.00 -9.71
N LEU A 141 3.56 12.47 -10.91
CA LEU A 141 4.64 11.52 -11.17
C LEU A 141 5.93 12.21 -11.66
N SER A 142 5.95 13.55 -11.74
CA SER A 142 7.05 14.31 -12.36
C SER A 142 8.01 14.97 -11.37
N LEU A 143 7.59 15.23 -10.11
CA LEU A 143 8.41 15.98 -9.14
C LEU A 143 9.39 15.13 -8.33
N LEU A 144 9.11 13.84 -8.11
CA LEU A 144 10.03 12.95 -7.38
C LEU A 144 11.24 12.52 -8.22
N TYR A 145 11.15 12.57 -9.55
CA TYR A 145 12.26 12.19 -10.45
C TYR A 145 13.31 13.30 -10.57
N LEU A 146 12.90 14.57 -10.45
CA LEU A 146 13.81 15.72 -10.53
C LEU A 146 14.63 15.95 -9.25
N PHE A 147 14.10 15.60 -8.08
CA PHE A 147 14.83 15.74 -6.81
C PHE A 147 15.98 14.73 -6.65
N GLN A 148 15.87 13.56 -7.29
CA GLN A 148 16.91 12.52 -7.25
C GLN A 148 18.15 12.89 -8.08
N ILE A 149 18.00 13.71 -9.12
CA ILE A 149 19.12 14.10 -10.01
C ILE A 149 19.97 15.20 -9.38
N LEU A 150 19.39 16.08 -8.55
CA LEU A 150 20.08 17.22 -7.95
C LEU A 150 21.08 16.83 -6.84
N VAL A 151 20.90 15.69 -6.17
CA VAL A 151 21.80 15.21 -5.11
C VAL A 151 23.10 14.61 -5.68
N VAL A 152 23.12 14.23 -6.96
CA VAL A 152 24.28 13.55 -7.58
C VAL A 152 25.34 14.53 -8.10
N MET A 153 25.02 15.82 -8.24
CA MET A 153 25.91 16.78 -8.93
C MET A 153 26.69 17.74 -8.02
N HIS A 154 26.54 17.70 -6.70
CA HIS A 154 27.18 18.70 -5.80
C HIS A 154 28.18 18.19 -4.77
N SER A 155 28.47 16.89 -4.69
CA SER A 155 29.49 16.41 -3.74
C SER A 155 30.36 15.33 -4.34
N SER A 156 31.44 15.76 -4.99
CA SER A 156 32.63 14.95 -5.18
C SER A 156 33.16 14.48 -3.83
N LEU A 157 33.60 13.21 -3.77
CA LEU A 157 34.13 12.48 -2.61
C LEU A 157 33.08 12.00 -1.61
N ILE A 158 32.59 10.77 -1.81
CA ILE A 158 32.59 9.67 -0.83
C ILE A 158 32.14 8.41 -1.60
N LEU A 159 33.08 7.50 -1.87
CA LEU A 159 32.77 6.14 -2.34
C LEU A 159 32.22 5.34 -1.14
N ILE A 160 30.91 5.35 -0.95
CA ILE A 160 30.21 4.28 -0.22
C ILE A 160 29.55 3.41 -1.29
N PRO A 161 29.81 2.09 -1.34
CA PRO A 161 29.02 1.22 -2.19
C PRO A 161 27.61 1.16 -1.58
N LEU A 162 26.72 2.04 -2.05
CA LEU A 162 25.30 1.84 -1.88
C LEU A 162 24.96 0.55 -2.64
N ILE A 163 24.86 -0.54 -1.90
CA ILE A 163 24.14 -1.73 -2.35
C ILE A 163 22.68 -1.26 -2.52
N VAL A 164 22.36 -0.78 -3.72
CA VAL A 164 21.00 -0.50 -4.14
C VAL A 164 20.34 -1.86 -4.30
N VAL A 165 19.75 -2.37 -3.21
CA VAL A 165 18.78 -3.46 -3.31
C VAL A 165 17.57 -2.87 -4.03
N THR A 166 17.56 -2.97 -5.35
CA THR A 166 16.36 -2.69 -6.13
C THR A 166 15.34 -3.76 -5.74
N VAL A 167 14.46 -3.42 -4.80
CA VAL A 167 13.27 -4.21 -4.55
C VAL A 167 12.44 -4.09 -5.83
N ALA A 168 12.54 -5.07 -6.71
CA ALA A 168 11.65 -5.19 -7.86
C ALA A 168 10.24 -5.43 -7.31
N ALA A 169 9.53 -4.34 -6.98
CA ALA A 169 8.12 -4.39 -6.70
C ALA A 169 7.46 -4.93 -7.98
N GLN A 170 6.90 -6.14 -7.91
CA GLN A 170 6.28 -6.76 -9.08
C GLN A 170 5.14 -5.86 -9.56
N GLN A 171 5.26 -5.39 -10.79
CA GLN A 171 4.35 -4.40 -11.36
C GLN A 171 3.24 -5.10 -12.15
N TRP A 172 2.06 -4.48 -12.14
CA TRP A 172 0.97 -4.88 -13.01
C TRP A 172 1.35 -4.70 -14.49
N THR A 173 0.77 -5.50 -15.38
CA THR A 173 0.79 -5.18 -16.81
C THR A 173 0.06 -3.86 -17.08
N THR A 174 0.29 -3.29 -18.25
CA THR A 174 -0.53 -2.21 -18.78
C THR A 174 -1.99 -2.62 -18.82
N TRP A 175 -2.89 -1.64 -18.63
CA TRP A 175 -4.31 -1.85 -18.78
C TRP A 175 -4.65 -2.13 -20.25
N THR A 176 -5.35 -3.24 -20.49
CA THR A 176 -5.89 -3.61 -21.79
C THR A 176 -7.35 -3.20 -21.84
N PRO A 177 -7.75 -2.27 -22.73
CA PRO A 177 -9.14 -1.86 -22.85
C PRO A 177 -10.01 -3.05 -23.28
N THR A 178 -11.24 -3.11 -22.76
CA THR A 178 -12.18 -4.18 -23.06
C THR A 178 -13.41 -3.60 -23.76
N PRO A 179 -13.28 -3.17 -25.03
CA PRO A 179 -14.41 -2.68 -25.79
C PRO A 179 -15.44 -3.80 -25.93
N ASN A 180 -16.72 -3.47 -25.76
CA ASN A 180 -17.86 -4.41 -25.83
C ASN A 180 -18.02 -5.39 -24.67
N SER A 181 -17.49 -5.06 -23.48
CA SER A 181 -17.88 -5.81 -22.28
C SER A 181 -19.39 -5.70 -22.04
N ALA A 182 -20.00 -6.79 -21.59
CA ALA A 182 -21.43 -6.82 -21.33
C ALA A 182 -21.78 -5.85 -20.19
N CYS A 183 -22.78 -5.01 -20.44
CA CYS A 183 -23.31 -4.12 -19.43
C CYS A 183 -24.30 -4.86 -18.54
N SER A 184 -24.18 -4.73 -17.22
CA SER A 184 -25.07 -5.43 -16.28
C SER A 184 -26.53 -4.93 -16.33
N ALA A 185 -26.79 -3.75 -16.87
CA ALA A 185 -28.13 -3.21 -17.10
C ALA A 185 -28.17 -2.36 -18.36
N THR A 186 -29.16 -2.55 -19.23
CA THR A 186 -29.22 -1.89 -20.54
C THR A 186 -29.79 -0.46 -20.49
N CYS A 187 -30.27 0.00 -19.35
CA CYS A 187 -30.92 1.31 -19.19
C CYS A 187 -30.58 1.98 -17.85
N GLY A 188 -30.88 3.28 -17.78
CA GLY A 188 -30.92 4.10 -16.59
C GLY A 188 -29.57 4.57 -16.06
N MET A 189 -28.46 4.29 -16.75
CA MET A 189 -27.10 4.37 -16.19
C MET A 189 -26.97 3.57 -14.88
N CYS A 190 -27.70 2.45 -14.80
CA CYS A 190 -27.69 1.54 -13.66
C CYS A 190 -26.67 0.41 -13.81
N GLY A 191 -26.11 0.26 -15.02
CA GLY A 191 -25.24 -0.85 -15.38
C GLY A 191 -23.78 -0.54 -15.06
N VAL A 192 -23.03 -1.60 -14.81
CA VAL A 192 -21.56 -1.57 -14.77
C VAL A 192 -21.01 -2.55 -15.80
N GLN A 193 -19.91 -2.17 -16.42
CA GLN A 193 -19.19 -2.99 -17.40
C GLN A 193 -17.69 -2.91 -17.15
N VAL A 194 -16.94 -3.94 -17.54
CA VAL A 194 -15.49 -3.94 -17.42
C VAL A 194 -14.88 -3.12 -18.56
N ILE A 195 -14.28 -1.97 -18.27
CA ILE A 195 -13.71 -1.09 -19.31
C ILE A 195 -12.25 -1.42 -19.61
N ALA A 196 -11.53 -2.02 -18.67
CA ALA A 196 -10.18 -2.48 -18.87
C ALA A 196 -9.79 -3.59 -17.90
N THR A 197 -8.83 -4.43 -18.30
CA THR A 197 -8.27 -5.49 -17.47
C THR A 197 -6.75 -5.43 -17.46
N ARG A 198 -6.12 -5.99 -16.43
CA ARG A 198 -4.68 -6.14 -16.32
C ARG A 198 -4.35 -7.43 -15.60
N THR A 199 -3.18 -7.98 -15.89
CA THR A 199 -2.71 -9.25 -15.33
C THR A 199 -1.49 -9.01 -14.45
N CYS A 200 -1.36 -9.80 -13.39
CA CYS A 200 -0.17 -9.79 -12.56
C CYS A 200 0.79 -10.88 -13.06
N PRO A 201 2.06 -10.57 -13.40
CA PRO A 201 3.03 -11.56 -13.84
C PRO A 201 3.27 -12.68 -12.81
N VAL A 202 3.14 -12.36 -11.52
CA VAL A 202 3.29 -13.33 -10.42
C VAL A 202 2.06 -13.26 -9.50
N LEU A 203 1.25 -14.33 -9.49
CA LEU A 203 0.02 -14.40 -8.70
C LEU A 203 0.25 -13.98 -7.24
N GLY A 204 -0.58 -13.06 -6.76
CA GLY A 204 -0.56 -12.57 -5.36
C GLY A 204 0.55 -11.57 -5.01
N LYS A 205 1.42 -11.19 -5.96
CA LYS A 205 2.49 -10.19 -5.70
C LYS A 205 2.11 -8.76 -6.07
N CYS A 206 1.10 -8.58 -6.93
CA CYS A 206 0.61 -7.25 -7.27
C CYS A 206 -0.52 -6.83 -6.34
N SER A 207 -0.46 -5.60 -5.82
CA SER A 207 -1.51 -5.03 -4.97
C SER A 207 -2.53 -4.24 -5.80
N GLY A 208 -3.82 -4.43 -5.53
CA GLY A 208 -4.94 -3.72 -6.16
C GLY A 208 -5.80 -4.59 -7.10
N PRO A 209 -6.79 -3.98 -7.78
CA PRO A 209 -7.73 -4.73 -8.62
C PRO A 209 -7.14 -5.10 -9.98
N SER A 210 -7.55 -6.24 -10.53
CA SER A 210 -7.20 -6.69 -11.90
C SER A 210 -8.17 -6.19 -12.97
N GLN A 211 -9.32 -5.64 -12.57
CA GLN A 211 -10.37 -5.14 -13.47
C GLN A 211 -10.71 -3.69 -13.13
N GLN A 212 -11.01 -2.91 -14.17
CA GLN A 212 -11.59 -1.58 -14.07
C GLN A 212 -13.02 -1.63 -14.57
N TYR A 213 -13.92 -1.01 -13.81
CA TYR A 213 -15.33 -0.92 -14.15
C TYR A 213 -15.70 0.50 -14.57
N GLY A 214 -16.59 0.63 -15.54
CA GLY A 214 -17.25 1.87 -15.93
C GLY A 214 -18.76 1.70 -15.88
N GLU A 215 -19.48 2.82 -15.79
CA GLU A 215 -20.94 2.84 -15.83
C GLU A 215 -21.43 2.73 -17.28
N CYS A 216 -22.61 2.14 -17.48
CA CYS A 216 -23.16 1.87 -18.80
C CYS A 216 -24.70 1.81 -18.78
N GLY A 217 -25.31 1.79 -19.98
CA GLY A 217 -26.76 1.76 -20.16
C GLY A 217 -27.39 3.16 -20.15
N ALA A 218 -26.89 4.08 -20.97
CA ALA A 218 -27.32 5.49 -20.99
C ALA A 218 -28.80 5.71 -21.35
N ALA A 219 -29.43 4.76 -22.06
CA ALA A 219 -30.82 4.82 -22.45
C ALA A 219 -31.76 4.95 -21.24
N LEU A 220 -32.88 5.65 -21.39
CA LEU A 220 -33.88 5.76 -20.33
C LEU A 220 -34.53 4.41 -20.03
N CYS A 221 -34.71 4.07 -18.75
CA CYS A 221 -35.49 2.89 -18.40
C CYS A 221 -36.99 3.12 -18.61
N PRO A 222 -37.72 2.12 -19.13
CA PRO A 222 -39.17 2.17 -19.21
C PRO A 222 -39.82 2.02 -17.82
N PHE A 223 -41.08 2.45 -17.72
CA PHE A 223 -41.91 2.17 -16.55
C PHE A 223 -42.05 0.65 -16.34
N PRO A 224 -42.09 0.12 -15.09
CA PRO A 224 -42.23 0.81 -13.79
C PRO A 224 -40.91 1.18 -13.10
N THR A 225 -39.78 0.83 -13.69
CA THR A 225 -38.47 1.14 -13.11
C THR A 225 -38.18 2.64 -13.20
N PRO A 226 -37.42 3.21 -12.24
CA PRO A 226 -37.04 4.62 -12.32
C PRO A 226 -36.26 4.88 -13.61
N THR A 227 -36.61 5.96 -14.30
CA THR A 227 -36.07 6.30 -15.64
C THR A 227 -34.55 6.39 -15.64
N CYS A 228 -33.94 6.91 -14.58
CA CYS A 228 -32.50 6.97 -14.36
C CYS A 228 -32.16 6.54 -12.92
N CYS A 229 -30.98 5.92 -12.76
CA CYS A 229 -30.43 5.55 -11.46
C CYS A 229 -29.99 6.77 -10.63
N THR A 230 -29.72 6.52 -9.35
CA THR A 230 -29.30 7.57 -8.42
C THR A 230 -27.98 8.20 -8.88
N GLY A 231 -27.91 9.53 -8.88
CA GLY A 231 -26.77 10.28 -9.43
C GLY A 231 -26.97 10.75 -10.87
N TYR A 232 -27.94 10.16 -11.56
CA TYR A 232 -28.30 10.46 -12.95
C TYR A 232 -29.67 11.12 -13.04
N VAL A 233 -29.88 11.86 -14.13
CA VAL A 233 -31.13 12.55 -14.46
C VAL A 233 -31.35 12.51 -15.98
N LYS A 234 -32.60 12.62 -16.42
CA LYS A 234 -32.94 12.73 -17.84
C LYS A 234 -32.38 14.05 -18.39
N GLY A 235 -31.42 13.95 -19.30
CA GLY A 235 -30.83 15.07 -20.04
C GLY A 235 -31.17 14.99 -21.52
N ASN A 236 -31.14 16.14 -22.20
CA ASN A 236 -31.20 16.19 -23.65
C ASN A 236 -29.79 16.08 -24.23
N ILE A 237 -29.58 15.18 -25.18
CA ILE A 237 -28.32 15.05 -25.89
C ILE A 237 -28.32 15.92 -27.14
N ALA A 238 -27.14 16.38 -27.58
CA ALA A 238 -26.99 17.28 -28.73
C ALA A 238 -27.58 16.72 -30.05
N GLY A 239 -27.84 15.40 -30.12
CA GLY A 239 -28.46 14.72 -31.25
C GLY A 239 -29.99 14.60 -31.24
N GLY A 240 -30.69 15.25 -30.30
CA GLY A 240 -32.17 15.26 -30.28
C GLY A 240 -32.78 14.00 -29.69
N GLY A 241 -32.36 13.64 -28.48
CA GLY A 241 -32.84 12.47 -27.75
C GLY A 241 -32.70 12.66 -26.24
N PHE A 242 -33.22 11.70 -25.46
CA PHE A 242 -33.10 11.75 -24.02
C PHE A 242 -32.31 10.56 -23.50
N GLU A 243 -31.30 10.85 -22.69
CA GLU A 243 -30.46 9.87 -22.03
C GLU A 243 -30.26 10.25 -20.57
N CYS A 244 -29.81 9.29 -19.77
CA CYS A 244 -29.43 9.55 -18.38
C CYS A 244 -28.04 10.17 -18.35
N VAL A 245 -27.96 11.41 -17.90
CA VAL A 245 -26.70 12.17 -17.75
C VAL A 245 -26.39 12.40 -16.28
N PRO A 246 -25.11 12.58 -15.90
CA PRO A 246 -24.74 12.91 -14.54
C PRO A 246 -25.44 14.19 -14.08
N ARG A 247 -26.07 14.14 -12.89
CA ARG A 247 -26.81 15.29 -12.33
C ARG A 247 -25.97 16.56 -12.20
N LYS A 248 -24.67 16.40 -11.97
CA LYS A 248 -23.72 17.51 -11.79
C LYS A 248 -23.60 18.36 -13.06
N GLU A 249 -23.59 17.73 -14.22
CA GLU A 249 -23.40 18.42 -15.52
C GLU A 249 -24.59 19.34 -15.86
N ILE A 250 -25.80 18.98 -15.44
CA ILE A 250 -26.99 19.82 -15.64
C ILE A 250 -26.98 21.07 -14.74
N MET A 251 -26.44 20.97 -13.52
CA MET A 251 -26.37 22.11 -12.59
C MET A 251 -25.33 23.14 -13.05
N ASP A 252 -24.20 22.68 -13.58
CA ASP A 252 -23.14 23.55 -14.09
C ASP A 252 -23.58 24.30 -15.37
N ALA A 253 -24.40 23.67 -16.22
CA ALA A 253 -24.96 24.29 -17.42
C ALA A 253 -25.95 25.43 -17.10
N LYS A 254 -26.73 25.32 -16.01
CA LYS A 254 -27.66 26.39 -15.60
C LYS A 254 -26.97 27.59 -14.95
N THR A 255 -25.77 27.40 -14.40
CA THR A 255 -25.04 28.44 -13.66
C THR A 255 -24.22 29.35 -14.59
N LYS A 256 -24.04 28.99 -15.86
CA LYS A 256 -23.33 29.79 -16.88
C LYS A 256 -24.22 30.68 -17.76
N LEU A 257 -25.51 30.80 -17.42
CA LEU A 257 -26.51 31.54 -18.22
C LEU A 257 -26.87 32.92 -17.64
N THR A 258 -26.03 33.48 -16.77
CA THR A 258 -26.12 34.87 -16.28
C THR A 258 -24.94 35.69 -16.72
#